data_AF-A0A9E0YWV6-F1
#
_entry.id   AF-A0A9E0YWV6-F1
#
_cell.length_a   1.000
_cell.length_b   1.000
_cell.length_c   1.000
_cell.angle_alpha   90.00
_cell.angle_beta   90.00
_cell.angle_gamma   90.00
#
_symmetry.space_group_name_H-M   'P 1'
#
loop_
_entity.id
_entity.type
_entity.pdbx_description
1 polymer ?
#
loop_
_entity_poly.entity_id
_entity_poly.type
_entity_poly.pdbx_seq_one_letter_code
_entity_poly.pdbx_strand_id
1 'polypeptide(L)'
;MGNKEVQDAIVEGLKSSVEDFTLLSISEQKNGNFDGLRLSGIAKYEGMNDRYYLDSFSFNHNDKLVQICYISLSDNREECLNYFPKILASLKDNTLENSISTTSSNSISAVESKTEIPTVTTSQKNALKRAKEYLKTMPFSYTGLIEQLEFEQYSHEEAVYAADNCGADWNEQAAKKAQDYLDIMAFSRQGLIDQLQFEGYTYEQAVYGVNQVGL
;
A
#
# COMPACT_ATOMS: atom_id res chain seq x y z
N MET A 1 -7.02 -7.24 -18.45
CA MET A 1 -7.36 -8.65 -18.16
C MET A 1 -8.88 -8.88 -18.22
N GLY A 2 -9.54 -8.34 -19.27
CA GLY A 2 -11.01 -8.19 -19.32
C GLY A 2 -11.78 -9.34 -19.99
N ASN A 3 -11.23 -10.56 -20.02
CA ASN A 3 -11.98 -11.73 -20.49
C ASN A 3 -12.54 -12.48 -19.28
N LYS A 4 -13.87 -12.49 -19.16
CA LYS A 4 -14.61 -13.21 -18.12
C LYS A 4 -14.21 -14.69 -18.01
N GLU A 5 -13.88 -15.34 -19.12
CA GLU A 5 -13.42 -16.73 -19.14
C GLU A 5 -12.13 -16.94 -18.33
N VAL A 6 -11.20 -15.98 -18.38
CA VAL A 6 -9.94 -16.04 -17.63
C VAL A 6 -10.21 -15.86 -16.13
N GLN A 7 -11.14 -14.99 -15.77
CA GLN A 7 -11.53 -14.76 -14.38
C GLN A 7 -12.21 -16.00 -13.80
N ASP A 8 -13.14 -16.59 -14.55
CA ASP A 8 -13.83 -17.82 -14.17
C ASP A 8 -12.83 -18.99 -14.00
N ALA A 9 -11.86 -19.12 -14.91
CA ALA A 9 -10.81 -20.14 -14.81
C ALA A 9 -9.93 -19.98 -13.56
N ILE A 10 -9.59 -18.74 -13.17
CA ILE A 10 -8.83 -18.48 -11.93
C ILE A 10 -9.65 -18.87 -10.69
N VAL A 11 -10.93 -18.51 -10.66
CA VAL A 11 -11.84 -18.85 -9.55
C VAL A 11 -12.03 -20.37 -9.43
N GLU A 12 -12.29 -21.06 -10.54
CA GLU A 12 -12.44 -22.52 -10.59
C GLU A 12 -11.16 -23.24 -10.18
N GLY A 13 -10.01 -22.74 -10.65
CA GLY A 13 -8.70 -23.28 -10.25
C GLY A 13 -8.47 -23.18 -8.75
N LEU A 14 -8.79 -22.04 -8.13
CA LEU A 14 -8.69 -21.88 -6.68
C LEU A 14 -9.66 -22.79 -5.93
N LYS A 15 -10.93 -22.83 -6.33
CA LYS A 15 -11.95 -23.69 -5.71
C LYS A 15 -11.57 -25.16 -5.73
N SER A 16 -11.03 -25.65 -6.85
CA SER A 16 -10.62 -27.05 -7.00
C SER A 16 -9.32 -27.40 -6.28
N SER A 17 -8.55 -26.40 -5.84
CA SER A 17 -7.28 -26.59 -5.14
C SER A 17 -7.39 -26.78 -3.62
N VAL A 18 -8.59 -26.64 -3.05
CA VAL A 18 -8.82 -26.67 -1.60
C VAL A 18 -10.02 -27.56 -1.25
N GLU A 19 -10.12 -28.00 0.01
CA GLU A 19 -11.21 -28.86 0.48
C GLU A 19 -12.56 -28.14 0.43
N ASP A 20 -12.58 -26.87 0.83
CA ASP A 20 -13.75 -26.00 0.76
C ASP A 20 -13.34 -24.55 0.49
N PHE A 21 -14.11 -23.84 -0.33
CA PHE A 21 -13.84 -22.46 -0.69
C PHE A 21 -15.13 -21.63 -0.70
N THR A 22 -15.12 -20.54 0.06
CA THR A 22 -16.17 -19.51 0.02
C THR A 22 -15.63 -18.26 -0.64
N LEU A 23 -16.16 -17.90 -1.80
CA LEU A 23 -15.85 -16.63 -2.45
C LEU A 23 -16.53 -15.49 -1.68
N LEU A 24 -15.76 -14.49 -1.27
CA LEU A 24 -16.29 -13.29 -0.60
C LEU A 24 -16.43 -12.12 -1.56
N SER A 25 -15.42 -11.87 -2.38
CA SER A 25 -15.43 -10.78 -3.36
C SER A 25 -14.56 -11.10 -4.56
N ILE A 26 -14.94 -10.51 -5.69
CA ILE A 26 -14.15 -10.51 -6.91
C ILE A 26 -14.34 -9.14 -7.58
N SER A 27 -13.24 -8.51 -7.97
CA SER A 27 -13.29 -7.20 -8.62
C SER A 27 -12.08 -6.99 -9.51
N GLU A 28 -12.27 -6.35 -10.65
CA GLU A 28 -11.15 -5.81 -11.40
C GLU A 28 -10.60 -4.59 -10.66
N GLN A 29 -9.29 -4.55 -10.45
CA GLN A 29 -8.61 -3.44 -9.79
C GLN A 29 -7.43 -2.98 -10.62
N LYS A 30 -7.21 -1.66 -10.59
CA LYS A 30 -6.05 -1.02 -11.16
C LYS A 30 -5.10 -0.63 -10.04
N ASN A 31 -3.90 -1.18 -10.06
CA ASN A 31 -2.85 -0.87 -9.10
C ASN A 31 -1.62 -0.33 -9.85
N GLY A 32 -1.61 0.97 -10.11
CA GLY A 32 -0.62 1.62 -10.98
C GLY A 32 -0.78 1.20 -12.45
N ASN A 33 0.26 0.56 -13.01
CA ASN A 33 0.29 0.08 -14.41
C ASN A 33 -0.27 -1.35 -14.55
N PHE A 34 -0.73 -1.95 -13.46
CA PHE A 34 -1.21 -3.31 -13.45
C PHE A 34 -2.73 -3.32 -13.31
N ASP A 35 -3.40 -3.63 -14.42
CA ASP A 35 -4.81 -3.98 -14.43
C ASP A 35 -4.94 -5.47 -14.13
N GLY A 36 -5.62 -5.82 -13.04
CA GLY A 36 -5.70 -7.19 -12.57
C GLY A 36 -7.02 -7.52 -11.92
N LEU A 37 -7.19 -8.80 -11.60
CA LEU A 37 -8.34 -9.34 -10.91
C LEU A 37 -7.96 -9.53 -9.43
N ARG A 38 -8.68 -8.84 -8.56
CA ARG A 38 -8.63 -9.10 -7.12
C ARG A 38 -9.73 -10.07 -6.73
N LEU A 39 -9.36 -11.07 -5.93
CA LEU A 39 -10.27 -12.06 -5.39
C LEU A 39 -9.99 -12.26 -3.90
N SER A 40 -11.05 -12.21 -3.10
CA SER A 40 -10.98 -12.51 -1.67
C SER A 40 -11.94 -13.65 -1.34
N GLY A 41 -11.51 -14.55 -0.46
CA GLY A 41 -12.27 -15.73 -0.09
C GLY A 41 -11.83 -16.34 1.23
N ILE A 42 -12.52 -17.40 1.63
CA ILE A 42 -12.18 -18.23 2.79
C ILE A 42 -11.97 -19.66 2.31
N ALA A 43 -10.77 -20.19 2.51
CA ALA A 43 -10.36 -21.52 2.10
C ALA A 43 -10.18 -22.45 3.32
N LYS A 44 -10.58 -23.72 3.18
CA LYS A 44 -10.18 -24.81 4.06
C LYS A 44 -9.28 -25.75 3.26
N TYR A 45 -8.08 -25.97 3.73
CA TYR A 45 -7.13 -26.88 3.09
C TYR A 45 -7.24 -28.28 3.68
N GLU A 46 -7.02 -29.29 2.83
CA GLU A 46 -7.07 -30.69 3.25
C GLU A 46 -6.07 -30.96 4.39
N GLY A 47 -6.55 -31.59 5.45
CA GLY A 47 -5.74 -31.90 6.64
C GLY A 47 -5.50 -30.72 7.59
N MET A 48 -6.05 -29.53 7.29
CA MET A 48 -6.04 -28.40 8.22
C MET A 48 -7.36 -28.28 8.97
N ASN A 49 -7.27 -27.95 10.25
CA ASN A 49 -8.45 -27.79 11.11
C ASN A 49 -9.13 -26.41 10.92
N ASP A 50 -8.33 -25.39 10.63
CA ASP A 50 -8.79 -24.00 10.55
C ASP A 50 -9.17 -23.61 9.11
N ARG A 51 -9.99 -22.56 9.02
CA ARG A 51 -10.28 -21.87 7.77
C ARG A 51 -9.40 -20.64 7.68
N TYR A 52 -8.92 -20.36 6.48
CA TYR A 52 -8.00 -19.27 6.20
C TYR A 52 -8.64 -18.25 5.30
N TYR A 53 -8.41 -16.99 5.59
CA TYR A 53 -8.69 -15.93 4.63
C TYR A 53 -7.66 -15.99 3.53
N LEU A 54 -8.12 -15.81 2.29
CA LEU A 54 -7.30 -15.75 1.10
C LEU A 54 -7.63 -14.46 0.36
N ASP A 55 -6.62 -13.65 0.10
CA ASP A 55 -6.69 -12.50 -0.80
C ASP A 55 -5.69 -12.74 -1.93
N SER A 56 -6.09 -12.48 -3.16
CA SER A 56 -5.22 -12.65 -4.32
C SER A 56 -5.40 -11.52 -5.33
N PHE A 57 -4.30 -11.16 -6.00
CA PHE A 57 -4.29 -10.23 -7.11
C PHE A 57 -3.56 -10.88 -8.29
N SER A 58 -4.30 -11.06 -9.39
CA SER A 58 -3.79 -11.69 -10.61
C SER A 58 -3.70 -10.64 -11.71
N PHE A 59 -2.57 -10.53 -12.40
CA PHE A 59 -2.34 -9.55 -13.45
C PHE A 59 -1.38 -10.09 -14.51
N ASN A 60 -1.36 -9.47 -15.68
CA ASN A 60 -0.38 -9.79 -16.71
C ASN A 60 0.85 -8.89 -16.58
N HIS A 61 2.04 -9.49 -16.70
CA HIS A 61 3.31 -8.77 -16.75
C HIS A 61 4.29 -9.51 -17.69
N ASN A 62 4.82 -8.80 -18.69
CA ASN A 62 5.73 -9.36 -19.70
C ASN A 62 5.19 -10.66 -20.35
N ASP A 63 3.94 -10.61 -20.84
CA ASP A 63 3.20 -11.73 -21.44
C ASP A 63 3.03 -12.98 -20.56
N LYS A 64 3.22 -12.84 -19.24
CA LYS A 64 2.99 -13.90 -18.26
C LYS A 64 1.88 -13.51 -17.30
N LEU A 65 1.09 -14.51 -16.90
CA LEU A 65 0.15 -14.37 -15.79
C LEU A 65 0.94 -14.43 -14.48
N VAL A 66 0.85 -13.38 -13.67
CA VAL A 66 1.40 -13.30 -12.33
C VAL A 66 0.23 -13.29 -11.35
N GLN A 67 0.33 -14.12 -10.31
CA GLN A 67 -0.64 -14.16 -9.22
C GLN A 67 0.09 -13.97 -7.89
N ILE A 68 -0.34 -12.96 -7.13
CA ILE A 68 0.13 -12.73 -5.77
C ILE A 68 -1.00 -13.22 -4.85
N CYS A 69 -0.67 -14.04 -3.85
CA CYS A 69 -1.63 -14.57 -2.88
C CYS A 69 -1.16 -14.27 -1.45
N TYR A 70 -2.10 -13.88 -0.61
CA TYR A 70 -1.93 -13.71 0.82
C TYR A 70 -2.93 -14.61 1.56
N ILE A 71 -2.46 -15.28 2.61
CA ILE A 71 -3.26 -16.23 3.39
C ILE A 71 -3.07 -15.94 4.87
N SER A 72 -4.15 -15.79 5.63
CA SER A 72 -4.10 -15.56 7.08
C SER A 72 -5.14 -16.36 7.86
N LEU A 73 -4.81 -16.62 9.13
CA LEU A 73 -5.75 -17.16 10.12
C LEU A 73 -6.65 -16.06 10.71
N SER A 74 -6.19 -14.81 10.73
CA SER A 74 -6.96 -13.67 11.25
C SER A 74 -7.76 -12.96 10.15
N ASP A 75 -8.92 -12.43 10.54
CA ASP A 75 -9.78 -11.57 9.72
C ASP A 75 -9.15 -10.18 9.46
N ASN A 76 -7.93 -9.84 9.89
CA ASN A 76 -7.32 -8.51 9.72
C ASN A 76 -7.12 -8.12 8.24
N ARG A 77 -8.21 -7.80 7.54
CA ARG A 77 -8.25 -7.51 6.09
C ARG A 77 -7.53 -6.21 5.79
N GLU A 78 -7.52 -5.28 6.74
CA GLU A 78 -6.94 -3.95 6.59
C GLU A 78 -5.41 -3.99 6.41
N GLU A 79 -4.71 -4.88 7.13
CA GLU A 79 -3.27 -5.05 6.97
C GLU A 79 -2.90 -5.63 5.59
N CYS A 80 -3.79 -6.45 5.01
CA CYS A 80 -3.53 -7.16 3.77
C CYS A 80 -3.65 -6.26 2.53
N LEU A 81 -4.47 -5.21 2.61
CA LEU A 81 -4.77 -4.30 1.52
C LEU A 81 -3.53 -3.60 0.97
N ASN A 82 -2.53 -3.36 1.81
CA ASN A 82 -1.34 -2.59 1.46
C ASN A 82 -0.20 -3.43 0.84
N TYR A 83 -0.25 -4.76 0.90
CA TYR A 83 0.84 -5.59 0.35
C TYR A 83 0.87 -5.59 -1.18
N PHE A 84 -0.29 -5.68 -1.85
CA PHE A 84 -0.30 -5.74 -3.31
C PHE A 84 0.28 -4.47 -3.94
N PRO A 85 -0.14 -3.23 -3.57
CA PRO A 85 0.46 -2.03 -4.12
C PRO A 85 1.97 -1.95 -3.91
N LYS A 86 2.48 -2.35 -2.72
CA LYS A 86 3.92 -2.37 -2.42
C LYS A 86 4.70 -3.35 -3.28
N ILE A 87 4.22 -4.59 -3.42
CA ILE A 87 4.86 -5.60 -4.28
C ILE A 87 4.85 -5.12 -5.73
N LEU A 88 3.73 -4.59 -6.20
CA LEU A 88 3.60 -4.07 -7.56
C LEU A 88 4.50 -2.85 -7.81
N ALA A 89 4.73 -2.00 -6.81
CA ALA A 89 5.70 -0.91 -6.91
C ALA A 89 7.12 -1.43 -7.17
N SER A 90 7.54 -2.49 -6.46
CA SER A 90 8.87 -3.10 -6.68
C SER A 90 9.07 -3.69 -8.09
N LEU A 91 7.98 -4.09 -8.75
CA LEU A 91 8.03 -4.59 -10.13
C LEU A 91 8.22 -3.48 -11.17
N LYS A 92 7.95 -2.21 -10.82
CA LYS A 92 8.16 -1.06 -11.72
C LYS A 92 9.64 -0.70 -11.84
N ASP A 93 10.42 -0.85 -10.75
CA ASP A 93 11.83 -0.46 -10.70
C ASP A 93 12.79 -1.42 -11.41
N ASN A 94 12.35 -2.65 -11.73
CA ASN A 94 13.16 -3.65 -12.42
C ASN A 94 13.28 -3.46 -13.95
N THR A 95 12.95 -2.28 -14.47
CA THR A 95 13.08 -1.95 -15.91
C THR A 95 14.34 -1.16 -16.27
N LEU A 96 15.37 -1.16 -15.41
CA LEU A 96 16.67 -0.59 -15.75
C LEU A 96 17.61 -1.63 -16.40
N GLU A 97 17.28 -2.02 -17.63
CA GLU A 97 18.32 -2.25 -18.64
C GLU A 97 18.49 -0.98 -19.49
N ASN A 98 19.68 -0.37 -19.33
CA ASN A 98 20.37 0.49 -20.30
C ASN A 98 19.56 1.51 -21.11
N SER A 99 19.67 2.78 -20.73
CA SER A 99 20.32 3.77 -21.61
C SER A 99 20.60 5.10 -20.89
N ILE A 100 21.87 5.49 -20.97
CA ILE A 100 22.44 6.76 -20.50
C ILE A 100 22.19 7.86 -21.54
N SER A 101 21.78 9.03 -21.02
CA SER A 101 21.95 10.41 -21.52
C SER A 101 21.59 10.77 -22.96
N THR A 102 20.73 11.79 -23.14
CA THR A 102 21.18 13.11 -23.66
C THR A 102 20.16 14.22 -23.44
N THR A 103 20.67 15.38 -23.02
CA THR A 103 20.07 16.71 -22.98
C THR A 103 19.74 17.23 -24.39
N SER A 104 18.57 17.85 -24.60
CA SER A 104 18.45 19.11 -25.37
C SER A 104 17.03 19.68 -25.38
N SER A 105 17.03 21.01 -25.41
CA SER A 105 15.97 21.96 -25.14
C SER A 105 15.07 22.29 -26.34
N ASN A 106 13.93 22.91 -25.99
CA ASN A 106 13.00 23.74 -26.78
C ASN A 106 12.12 23.02 -27.83
N SER A 107 10.83 23.36 -27.97
CA SER A 107 10.26 24.71 -27.95
C SER A 107 8.82 24.80 -27.43
N ILE A 108 8.54 25.96 -26.84
CA ILE A 108 7.32 26.50 -26.24
C ILE A 108 6.19 26.66 -27.27
N SER A 109 4.95 26.42 -26.83
CA SER A 109 3.81 27.20 -27.31
C SER A 109 2.96 27.61 -26.12
N ALA A 110 2.90 28.92 -25.89
CA ALA A 110 2.23 29.58 -24.80
C ALA A 110 0.73 29.72 -25.10
N VAL A 111 -0.09 29.41 -24.11
CA VAL A 111 -1.38 30.10 -23.90
C VAL A 111 -1.41 30.51 -22.44
N GLU A 112 -1.36 31.82 -22.21
CA GLU A 112 -1.62 32.47 -20.93
C GLU A 112 -2.97 32.05 -20.36
N SER A 113 -3.02 31.75 -19.06
CA SER A 113 -4.05 32.33 -18.19
C SER A 113 -3.70 32.15 -16.72
N LYS A 114 -3.40 33.28 -16.09
CA LYS A 114 -3.68 33.66 -14.70
C LYS A 114 -2.94 32.90 -13.57
N THR A 115 -1.97 33.60 -13.00
CA THR A 115 -1.50 33.45 -11.63
C THR A 115 -2.69 33.47 -10.65
N GLU A 116 -3.13 32.29 -10.22
CA GLU A 116 -3.91 32.15 -8.98
C GLU A 116 -2.96 31.75 -7.86
N ILE A 117 -2.93 32.57 -6.81
CA ILE A 117 -2.42 32.19 -5.49
C ILE A 117 -3.09 30.86 -5.13
N PRO A 118 -2.38 29.81 -4.67
CA PRO A 118 -2.99 28.52 -4.42
C PRO A 118 -3.97 28.65 -3.25
N THR A 119 -5.23 28.93 -3.55
CA THR A 119 -6.32 28.84 -2.58
C THR A 119 -6.56 27.37 -2.33
N VAL A 120 -6.14 26.91 -1.15
CA VAL A 120 -6.36 25.56 -0.63
C VAL A 120 -7.80 25.13 -0.91
N THR A 121 -7.96 24.05 -1.68
CA THR A 121 -9.29 23.57 -2.07
C THR A 121 -10.04 23.00 -0.86
N THR A 122 -11.37 22.92 -0.93
CA THR A 122 -12.17 22.25 0.12
C THR A 122 -11.73 20.79 0.30
N SER A 123 -11.37 20.11 -0.79
CA SER A 123 -10.92 18.73 -0.75
C SER A 123 -9.58 18.57 -0.02
N GLN A 124 -8.61 19.44 -0.30
CA GLN A 124 -7.33 19.52 0.45
C GLN A 124 -7.54 19.78 1.94
N LYS A 125 -8.53 20.61 2.32
CA LYS A 125 -8.89 20.82 3.74
C LYS A 125 -9.48 19.57 4.39
N ASN A 126 -10.28 18.80 3.65
CA ASN A 126 -10.86 17.55 4.14
C ASN A 126 -9.78 16.47 4.31
N ALA A 127 -8.89 16.31 3.33
CA ALA A 127 -7.74 15.41 3.42
C ALA A 127 -6.87 15.75 4.62
N LEU A 128 -6.56 17.04 4.83
CA LEU A 128 -5.81 17.53 5.99
C LEU A 128 -6.51 17.24 7.31
N LYS A 129 -7.83 17.45 7.39
CA LYS A 129 -8.60 17.13 8.60
C LYS A 129 -8.51 15.63 8.91
N ARG A 130 -8.67 14.79 7.89
CA ARG A 130 -8.63 13.34 8.01
C ARG A 130 -7.25 12.83 8.43
N ALA A 131 -6.19 13.39 7.85
CA ALA A 131 -4.81 13.12 8.26
C ALA A 131 -4.60 13.37 9.76
N LYS A 132 -5.07 14.53 10.25
CA LYS A 132 -5.00 14.88 11.68
C LYS A 132 -5.85 13.98 12.57
N GLU A 133 -6.96 13.45 12.07
CA GLU A 133 -7.77 12.48 12.81
C GLU A 133 -7.05 11.14 12.94
N TYR A 134 -6.44 10.64 11.86
CA TYR A 134 -5.63 9.43 11.89
C TYR A 134 -4.47 9.50 12.88
N LEU A 135 -3.68 10.57 12.81
CA LEU A 135 -2.50 10.75 13.67
C LEU A 135 -2.82 10.93 15.17
N LYS A 136 -4.10 11.14 15.54
CA LYS A 136 -4.53 11.13 16.94
C LYS A 136 -4.76 9.73 17.48
N THR A 137 -5.06 8.77 16.62
CA THR A 137 -5.48 7.42 17.00
C THR A 137 -4.43 6.37 16.69
N MET A 138 -3.63 6.58 15.64
CA MET A 138 -2.61 5.62 15.22
C MET A 138 -1.37 6.33 14.66
N PRO A 139 -0.15 5.84 14.94
CA PRO A 139 1.05 6.38 14.34
C PRO A 139 1.18 5.97 12.89
N PHE A 140 1.55 6.92 12.03
CA PHE A 140 1.81 6.68 10.61
C PHE A 140 3.18 7.22 10.20
N SER A 141 3.82 6.53 9.26
CA SER A 141 4.89 7.11 8.45
C SER A 141 4.31 8.15 7.48
N TYR A 142 5.17 9.01 6.95
CA TYR A 142 4.76 9.99 5.93
C TYR A 142 4.09 9.31 4.73
N THR A 143 4.73 8.28 4.17
CA THR A 143 4.21 7.56 3.01
C THR A 143 3.00 6.72 3.38
N GLY A 144 2.96 6.11 4.56
CA GLY A 144 1.80 5.35 5.03
C GLY A 144 0.56 6.21 5.20
N LEU A 145 0.72 7.46 5.65
CA LEU A 145 -0.40 8.41 5.75
C LEU A 145 -0.92 8.83 4.37
N ILE A 146 -0.04 9.01 3.39
CA ILE A 146 -0.42 9.28 1.99
C ILE A 146 -1.21 8.11 1.43
N GLU A 147 -0.67 6.89 1.52
CA GLU A 147 -1.32 5.67 1.04
C GLU A 147 -2.71 5.49 1.66
N GLN A 148 -2.86 5.78 2.96
CA GLN A 148 -4.14 5.70 3.66
C GLN A 148 -5.18 6.69 3.12
N LEU A 149 -4.78 7.92 2.79
CA LEU A 149 -5.68 8.93 2.23
C LEU A 149 -6.04 8.62 0.78
N GLU A 150 -5.09 8.10 -0.01
CA GLU A 150 -5.37 7.63 -1.38
C GLU A 150 -6.35 6.46 -1.40
N PHE A 151 -6.23 5.55 -0.43
CA PHE A 151 -7.21 4.47 -0.25
C PHE A 151 -8.63 5.01 -0.01
N GLU A 152 -8.75 6.12 0.72
CA GLU A 152 -10.01 6.86 0.93
C GLU A 152 -10.44 7.73 -0.25
N GLN A 153 -9.80 7.58 -1.42
CA GLN A 153 -10.11 8.24 -2.67
C GLN A 153 -9.80 9.75 -2.70
N TYR A 154 -8.93 10.24 -1.82
CA TYR A 154 -8.27 11.53 -2.05
C TYR A 154 -7.28 11.41 -3.20
N SER A 155 -7.11 12.49 -3.98
CA SER A 155 -6.08 12.48 -5.03
C SER A 155 -4.69 12.42 -4.41
N HIS A 156 -3.70 11.96 -5.18
CA HIS A 156 -2.30 11.95 -4.73
C HIS A 156 -1.86 13.33 -4.23
N GLU A 157 -2.21 14.39 -4.97
CA GLU A 157 -1.89 15.77 -4.62
C GLU A 157 -2.56 16.22 -3.31
N GLU A 158 -3.79 15.75 -3.04
CA GLU A 158 -4.51 16.04 -1.80
C GLU A 158 -3.92 15.30 -0.60
N ALA A 159 -3.53 14.05 -0.79
CA ALA A 159 -2.90 13.21 0.23
C ALA A 159 -1.50 13.74 0.60
N VAL A 160 -0.68 14.07 -0.39
CA VAL A 160 0.63 14.73 -0.20
C VAL A 160 0.44 16.07 0.50
N TYR A 161 -0.50 16.90 0.03
CA TYR A 161 -0.81 18.17 0.67
C TYR A 161 -1.20 17.97 2.15
N ALA A 162 -2.02 16.97 2.46
CA ALA A 162 -2.43 16.67 3.82
C ALA A 162 -1.28 16.21 4.70
N ALA A 163 -0.42 15.31 4.21
CA ALA A 163 0.77 14.85 4.93
C ALA A 163 1.75 16.01 5.19
N ASP A 164 2.00 16.85 4.19
CA ASP A 164 2.89 18.02 4.32
C ASP A 164 2.39 19.05 5.33
N ASN A 165 1.06 19.19 5.46
CA ASN A 165 0.44 20.26 6.25
C ASN A 165 -0.18 19.78 7.57
N CYS A 166 -0.13 18.49 7.88
CA CYS A 166 -0.73 17.92 9.09
C CYS A 166 -0.01 18.36 10.38
N GLY A 167 1.26 18.77 10.28
CA GLY A 167 2.09 19.18 11.41
C GLY A 167 2.66 18.02 12.22
N ALA A 168 2.73 16.83 11.63
CA ALA A 168 3.34 15.67 12.27
C ALA A 168 4.86 15.83 12.39
N ASP A 169 5.39 15.41 13.53
CA ASP A 169 6.80 15.05 13.65
C ASP A 169 6.95 13.56 13.32
N TRP A 170 7.54 13.25 12.17
CA TRP A 170 7.68 11.88 11.70
C TRP A 170 8.61 11.02 12.55
N ASN A 171 9.58 11.63 13.25
CA ASN A 171 10.40 10.92 14.24
C ASN A 171 9.56 10.56 15.46
N GLU A 172 8.68 11.45 15.91
CA GLU A 172 7.74 11.17 17.00
C GLU A 172 6.74 10.07 16.61
N GLN A 173 6.24 10.07 15.36
CA GLN A 173 5.39 8.99 14.86
C GLN A 173 6.12 7.64 14.86
N ALA A 174 7.38 7.60 14.42
CA ALA A 174 8.20 6.39 14.45
C ALA A 174 8.41 5.87 15.87
N ALA A 175 8.66 6.74 16.84
CA ALA A 175 8.82 6.37 18.24
C ALA A 175 7.52 5.80 18.84
N LYS A 176 6.37 6.40 18.55
CA LYS A 176 5.07 5.87 18.96
C LYS A 176 4.82 4.50 18.36
N LYS A 177 5.09 4.32 17.06
CA LYS A 177 4.90 3.03 16.40
C LYS A 177 5.84 1.94 16.93
N ALA A 178 7.08 2.31 17.23
CA ALA A 178 8.04 1.43 17.89
C ALA A 178 7.51 0.95 19.24
N GLN A 179 6.92 1.85 20.04
CA GLN A 179 6.33 1.52 21.33
C GLN A 179 5.10 0.61 21.15
N ASP A 180 4.19 0.94 20.24
CA ASP A 180 3.00 0.13 19.94
C ASP A 180 3.37 -1.32 19.60
N TYR A 181 4.45 -1.53 18.84
CA TYR A 181 4.95 -2.88 18.56
C TYR A 181 5.44 -3.60 19.80
N LEU A 182 6.25 -2.93 20.63
CA LEU A 182 6.81 -3.52 21.84
C LEU A 182 5.77 -3.81 22.93
N ASP A 183 4.67 -3.08 22.93
CA ASP A 183 3.53 -3.33 23.82
C ASP A 183 2.82 -4.66 23.50
N ILE A 184 2.91 -5.13 22.25
CA ILE A 184 2.20 -6.32 21.76
C ILE A 184 3.13 -7.52 21.57
N MET A 185 4.37 -7.31 21.14
CA MET A 185 5.34 -8.38 20.92
C MET A 185 6.80 -7.93 21.05
N ALA A 186 7.68 -8.87 21.34
CA ALA A 186 9.12 -8.58 21.46
C ALA A 186 9.78 -8.47 20.08
N PHE A 187 10.64 -7.46 19.92
CA PHE A 187 11.52 -7.29 18.75
C PHE A 187 12.99 -7.21 19.17
N SER A 188 13.88 -7.66 18.27
CA SER A 188 15.28 -7.22 18.32
C SER A 188 15.39 -5.79 17.78
N ARG A 189 16.46 -5.07 18.15
CA ARG A 189 16.71 -3.70 17.64
C ARG A 189 16.64 -3.63 16.11
N GLN A 190 17.38 -4.52 15.43
CA GLN A 190 17.40 -4.53 13.96
C GLN A 190 16.05 -4.95 13.38
N GLY A 191 15.39 -5.93 13.99
CA GLY A 191 14.06 -6.35 13.53
C GLY A 191 13.02 -5.23 13.62
N LEU A 192 13.05 -4.40 14.68
CA LEU A 192 12.14 -3.28 14.82
C LEU A 192 12.47 -2.15 13.82
N ILE A 193 13.75 -1.90 13.54
CA ILE A 193 14.17 -0.96 12.49
C ILE A 193 13.67 -1.41 11.11
N ASP A 194 13.84 -2.70 10.79
CA ASP A 194 13.39 -3.26 9.52
C ASP A 194 11.86 -3.21 9.40
N GLN A 195 11.14 -3.46 10.49
CA GLN A 195 9.67 -3.37 10.53
C GLN A 195 9.18 -1.94 10.30
N LEU A 196 9.79 -0.94 10.95
CA LEU A 196 9.42 0.46 10.72
C LEU A 196 9.74 0.91 9.29
N GLN A 197 10.88 0.50 8.73
CA GLN A 197 11.17 0.77 7.31
C GLN A 197 10.16 0.11 6.38
N PHE A 198 9.72 -1.11 6.70
CA PHE A 198 8.66 -1.80 5.97
C PHE A 198 7.32 -1.04 6.00
N GLU A 199 7.03 -0.35 7.10
CA GLU A 199 5.89 0.55 7.26
C GLU A 199 6.10 1.95 6.66
N GLY A 200 7.22 2.20 5.99
CA GLY A 200 7.48 3.41 5.22
C GLY A 200 8.17 4.55 6.00
N TYR A 201 8.65 4.29 7.21
CA TYR A 201 9.56 5.23 7.87
C TYR A 201 10.92 5.23 7.17
N THR A 202 11.60 6.37 7.11
CA THR A 202 12.99 6.38 6.64
C THR A 202 13.88 5.62 7.62
N TYR A 203 15.05 5.19 7.18
CA TYR A 203 16.01 4.53 8.06
C TYR A 203 16.32 5.38 9.31
N GLU A 204 16.51 6.69 9.14
CA GLU A 204 16.79 7.61 10.25
C GLU A 204 15.62 7.71 11.22
N GLN A 205 14.38 7.78 10.73
CA GLN A 205 13.17 7.80 11.55
C GLN A 205 13.00 6.48 12.32
N ALA A 206 13.23 5.35 11.65
CA ALA A 206 13.17 4.04 12.27
C ALA A 206 14.22 3.92 13.39
N VAL A 207 15.48 4.27 13.11
CA VAL A 207 16.56 4.29 14.12
C VAL A 207 16.21 5.21 15.28
N TYR A 208 15.69 6.41 14.99
CA TYR A 208 15.24 7.32 16.03
C TYR A 208 14.17 6.67 16.92
N GLY A 209 13.12 6.10 16.33
CA GLY A 209 12.02 5.49 17.06
C GLY A 209 12.47 4.33 17.94
N VAL A 210 13.32 3.45 17.42
CA VAL A 210 13.89 2.32 18.16
C VAL A 210 14.75 2.78 19.33
N ASN A 211 15.56 3.84 19.16
CA ASN A 211 16.34 4.40 20.26
C ASN A 211 15.45 5.00 21.37
N GLN A 212 14.30 5.61 21.03
CA GLN A 212 13.40 6.20 22.02
C GLN A 212 12.74 5.16 22.93
N VAL A 213 12.56 3.93 22.44
CA VAL A 213 11.98 2.82 23.21
C VAL A 213 13.04 1.96 23.91
N GLY A 214 14.30 2.39 23.91
CA GLY A 214 15.39 1.77 24.68
C GLY A 214 16.07 0.59 23.99
N LEU A 215 15.98 0.48 22.66
CA LEU A 215 16.63 -0.56 21.86
C LEU A 215 17.80 -0.06 21.01
#